data_AF-A0A355TU45-F1
#
_entry.id   AF-A0A355TU45-F1
#
_cell.length_a   1.000
_cell.length_b   1.000
_cell.length_c   1.000
_cell.angle_alpha   90.00
_cell.angle_beta   90.00
_cell.angle_gamma   90.00
#
_symmetry.space_group_name_H-M   'P 1'
#
loop_
_entity.id
_entity.type
_entity.pdbx_description
1 polymer ?
#
loop_
_entity_poly.entity_id
_entity_poly.type
_entity_poly.pdbx_seq_one_letter_code
_entity_poly.pdbx_strand_id
1 'polypeptide(L)'
;GARGYLNMDWGLTRNEHGQLEPIFLECNFRHNGFGYVVDIAKHFFGPHWSSLYISSRESLPTAATTTDEVLDKLGSLTYEGEPLLLHKTKGRRGLIITSPPAHGTVALAALGESEEYVESALALAARALKELH
;
A
#
# COMPACT_ATOMS: atom_id res chain seq x y z
N GLY A 1 28.66 10.52 -10.11
CA GLY A 1 27.73 9.40 -10.34
C GLY A 1 26.44 9.67 -9.59
N ALA A 2 25.29 9.25 -10.15
CA ALA A 2 23.99 9.45 -9.50
C ALA A 2 23.87 8.65 -8.19
N ARG A 3 23.17 9.22 -7.21
CA ARG A 3 22.95 8.67 -5.86
C ARG A 3 21.53 8.99 -5.43
N GLY A 4 20.88 8.04 -4.76
CA GLY A 4 19.49 8.16 -4.30
C GLY A 4 18.61 7.02 -4.83
N TYR A 5 17.31 7.18 -4.68
CA TYR A 5 16.31 6.21 -5.12
C TYR A 5 16.19 6.24 -6.65
N LEU A 6 16.22 5.05 -7.22
CA LEU A 6 16.09 4.79 -8.65
C LEU A 6 14.90 3.86 -8.87
N ASN A 7 13.87 4.36 -9.52
CA ASN A 7 12.75 3.52 -9.96
C ASN A 7 12.92 3.22 -11.44
N MET A 8 12.75 1.95 -11.80
CA MET A 8 12.82 1.48 -13.17
C MET A 8 11.49 0.82 -13.51
N ASP A 9 10.82 1.33 -14.52
CA ASP A 9 9.55 0.82 -14.96
C ASP A 9 9.76 -0.12 -16.16
N TRP A 10 9.09 -1.26 -16.10
CA TRP A 10 9.23 -2.34 -17.08
C TRP A 10 7.86 -2.68 -17.65
N GLY A 11 7.81 -2.93 -18.95
CA GLY A 11 6.69 -3.55 -19.63
C GLY A 11 6.97 -5.03 -19.87
N LEU A 12 5.92 -5.79 -20.15
CA LEU A 12 6.05 -7.16 -20.66
C LEU A 12 5.55 -7.18 -22.11
N THR A 13 6.38 -7.65 -23.04
CA THR A 13 5.97 -7.92 -24.43
C THR A 13 6.08 -9.41 -24.75
N ARG A 14 5.51 -9.84 -25.87
CA ARG A 14 5.79 -11.17 -26.43
C ARG A 14 6.89 -11.07 -27.48
N ASN A 15 7.89 -11.94 -27.37
CA ASN A 15 8.90 -12.10 -28.42
C ASN A 15 8.35 -12.85 -29.64
N GLU A 16 9.19 -13.07 -30.66
CA GLU A 16 8.84 -13.80 -31.89
C GLU A 16 8.39 -15.25 -31.64
N HIS A 17 8.75 -15.82 -30.49
CA HIS A 17 8.35 -17.16 -30.04
C HIS A 17 7.12 -17.15 -29.11
N GLY A 18 6.49 -15.98 -28.91
CA GLY A 18 5.30 -15.81 -28.08
C GLY A 18 5.57 -15.78 -26.56
N GLN A 19 6.82 -15.82 -26.13
CA GLN A 19 7.20 -15.80 -24.71
C GLN A 19 7.20 -14.37 -24.15
N LEU A 20 6.80 -14.19 -22.89
CA LEU A 20 6.87 -12.89 -22.23
C LEU A 20 8.33 -12.52 -21.96
N GLU A 21 8.72 -11.33 -22.38
CA GLU A 21 10.03 -10.73 -22.07
C GLU A 21 9.85 -9.33 -21.46
N PRO A 22 10.68 -8.96 -20.48
CA PRO A 22 10.66 -7.63 -19.90
C PRO A 22 11.34 -6.61 -20.82
N ILE A 23 10.69 -5.47 -21.02
CA ILE A 23 11.24 -4.31 -21.72
C ILE A 23 11.34 -3.15 -20.74
N PHE A 24 12.53 -2.56 -20.64
CA PHE A 24 12.72 -1.32 -19.89
C PHE A 24 12.00 -0.16 -20.57
N LEU A 25 11.16 0.56 -19.83
CA LEU A 25 10.36 1.67 -20.35
C LEU A 25 10.93 3.03 -19.94
N GLU A 26 11.07 3.24 -18.63
CA GLU A 26 11.53 4.51 -18.09
C GLU A 26 12.29 4.35 -16.77
N CYS A 27 13.06 5.38 -16.44
CA CYS A 27 13.85 5.47 -15.23
C CYS A 27 13.59 6.82 -14.56
N ASN A 28 13.18 6.77 -13.29
CA ASN A 28 12.86 7.94 -12.49
C ASN A 28 13.72 8.02 -11.24
N PHE A 29 14.61 9.02 -11.18
CA PHE A 29 15.38 9.36 -9.98
C PHE A 29 14.52 10.19 -9.02
N ARG A 30 13.73 9.50 -8.20
CA ARG A 30 12.91 10.11 -7.14
C ARG A 30 12.53 9.06 -6.10
N HIS A 31 12.15 9.52 -4.93
CA HIS A 31 11.43 8.68 -3.97
C HIS A 31 9.95 8.71 -4.37
N ASN A 32 9.37 7.58 -4.78
CA ASN A 32 7.97 7.51 -5.24
C ASN A 32 7.05 6.99 -4.12
N GLY A 33 5.72 7.03 -4.34
CA GLY A 33 4.73 6.60 -3.34
C GLY A 33 4.98 5.17 -2.83
N PHE A 34 5.31 4.24 -3.73
CA PHE A 34 5.60 2.85 -3.35
C PHE A 34 6.92 2.70 -2.58
N GLY A 35 7.92 3.52 -2.87
CA GLY A 35 9.18 3.57 -2.12
C GLY A 35 8.96 3.82 -0.63
N TYR A 36 8.01 4.70 -0.26
CA TYR A 36 7.68 4.97 1.15
C TYR A 36 7.09 3.74 1.83
N VAL A 37 6.23 3.01 1.13
CA VAL A 37 5.64 1.77 1.63
C VAL A 37 6.71 0.72 1.89
N VAL A 38 7.68 0.58 0.97
CA VAL A 38 8.80 -0.36 1.13
C VAL A 38 9.69 0.03 2.31
N ASP A 39 9.98 1.32 2.50
CA ASP A 39 10.79 1.78 3.62
C ASP A 39 10.08 1.54 4.98
N ILE A 40 8.75 1.74 5.03
CA ILE A 40 7.93 1.37 6.20
C ILE A 40 7.96 -0.14 6.43
N ALA A 41 7.83 -0.95 5.38
CA ALA A 41 7.91 -2.41 5.48
C ALA A 41 9.25 -2.85 6.09
N LYS A 42 10.37 -2.31 5.59
CA LYS A 42 11.71 -2.59 6.13
C LYS A 42 11.84 -2.19 7.60
N HIS A 43 11.28 -1.04 7.98
CA HIS A 43 11.36 -0.54 9.35
C HIS A 43 10.58 -1.42 10.34
N PHE A 44 9.31 -1.74 10.04
CA PHE A 44 8.43 -2.43 10.98
C PHE A 44 8.60 -3.95 10.97
N PHE A 45 8.95 -4.55 9.83
CA PHE A 45 9.02 -6.00 9.67
C PHE A 45 10.46 -6.52 9.62
N GLY A 46 11.45 -5.62 9.58
CA GLY A 46 12.87 -5.99 9.57
C GLY A 46 13.18 -6.96 8.42
N PRO A 47 13.96 -8.03 8.66
CA PRO A 47 14.32 -9.01 7.62
C PRO A 47 13.14 -9.70 6.92
N HIS A 48 11.95 -9.71 7.54
CA HIS A 48 10.76 -10.36 6.99
C HIS A 48 10.03 -9.51 5.94
N TRP A 49 10.44 -8.26 5.72
CA TRP A 49 9.75 -7.35 4.80
C TRP A 49 9.64 -7.92 3.38
N SER A 50 10.66 -8.64 2.91
CA SER A 50 10.73 -9.15 1.54
C SER A 50 9.81 -10.33 1.27
N SER A 51 9.29 -10.98 2.32
CA SER A 51 8.28 -12.04 2.21
C SER A 51 6.84 -11.52 2.30
N LEU A 52 6.65 -10.22 2.51
CA LEU A 52 5.32 -9.64 2.60
C LEU A 52 4.71 -9.47 1.21
N TYR A 53 3.40 -9.68 1.16
CA TYR A 53 2.55 -9.09 0.15
C TYR A 53 2.30 -7.63 0.53
N ILE A 54 2.42 -6.75 -0.46
CA ILE A 54 2.19 -5.31 -0.32
C ILE A 54 1.25 -4.88 -1.43
N SER A 55 0.13 -4.25 -1.08
CA SER A 55 -0.81 -3.66 -2.03
C SER A 55 -1.05 -2.21 -1.66
N SER A 56 -0.89 -1.29 -2.61
CA SER A 56 -1.16 0.15 -2.44
C SER A 56 -2.36 0.58 -3.28
N ARG A 57 -3.13 1.55 -2.78
CA ARG A 57 -4.22 2.21 -3.50
C ARG A 57 -4.12 3.72 -3.25
N GLU A 58 -3.79 4.47 -4.29
CA GLU A 58 -3.45 5.90 -4.19
C GLU A 58 -4.66 6.85 -4.29
N SER A 59 -5.86 6.34 -4.57
CA SER A 59 -7.05 7.17 -4.80
C SER A 59 -8.33 6.49 -4.32
N LEU A 60 -8.32 6.00 -3.08
CA LEU A 60 -9.53 5.43 -2.48
C LEU A 60 -10.52 6.56 -2.17
N PRO A 61 -11.77 6.49 -2.68
CA PRO A 61 -12.79 7.46 -2.33
C PRO A 61 -13.05 7.47 -0.81
N THR A 62 -13.19 8.64 -0.23
CA THR A 62 -13.48 8.82 1.19
C THR A 62 -14.38 10.01 1.42
N ALA A 63 -15.27 9.92 2.42
CA ALA A 63 -16.01 11.07 2.92
C ALA A 63 -15.28 11.82 4.05
N ALA A 64 -14.15 11.27 4.55
CA ALA A 64 -13.34 11.95 5.56
C ALA A 64 -12.74 13.25 5.01
N THR A 65 -12.73 14.27 5.86
CA THR A 65 -12.09 15.57 5.63
C THR A 65 -10.79 15.73 6.40
N THR A 66 -10.56 14.91 7.43
CA THR A 66 -9.37 14.96 8.28
C THR A 66 -8.71 13.59 8.42
N THR A 67 -7.40 13.57 8.68
CA THR A 67 -6.67 12.32 8.95
C THR A 67 -7.19 11.62 10.21
N ASP A 68 -7.65 12.37 11.21
CA ASP A 68 -8.20 11.80 12.45
C ASP A 68 -9.48 11.01 12.19
N GLU A 69 -10.39 11.52 11.33
CA GLU A 69 -11.58 10.77 10.92
C GLU A 69 -11.23 9.44 10.21
N VAL A 70 -10.18 9.46 9.36
CA VAL A 70 -9.67 8.24 8.73
C VAL A 70 -9.11 7.28 9.77
N LEU A 71 -8.29 7.77 10.70
CA LEU A 71 -7.69 6.96 11.75
C LEU A 71 -8.73 6.35 12.69
N ASP A 72 -9.75 7.11 13.08
CA ASP A 72 -10.85 6.64 13.92
C ASP A 72 -11.65 5.56 13.21
N LYS A 73 -12.01 5.81 11.94
CA LYS A 73 -12.76 4.83 11.14
C LYS A 73 -11.97 3.55 10.97
N LEU A 74 -10.73 3.63 10.46
CA LEU A 74 -9.86 2.46 10.28
C LEU A 74 -9.53 1.78 11.62
N GLY A 75 -9.41 2.57 12.69
CA GLY A 75 -9.08 2.11 14.03
C GLY A 75 -10.20 1.29 14.68
N SER A 76 -11.43 1.41 14.20
CA SER A 76 -12.60 0.61 14.60
C SER A 76 -12.73 -0.72 13.85
N LEU A 77 -12.02 -0.86 12.72
CA LEU A 77 -12.12 -2.04 11.86
C LEU A 77 -11.25 -3.18 12.35
N THR A 78 -11.76 -4.39 12.17
CA THR A 78 -11.02 -5.63 12.40
C THR A 78 -11.16 -6.57 11.20
N TYR A 79 -10.15 -7.39 10.99
CA TYR A 79 -10.18 -8.51 10.04
C TYR A 79 -9.70 -9.75 10.78
N GLU A 80 -10.49 -10.83 10.75
CA GLU A 80 -10.23 -12.05 11.53
C GLU A 80 -10.02 -11.80 13.04
N GLY A 81 -10.68 -10.79 13.59
CA GLY A 81 -10.56 -10.41 15.00
C GLY A 81 -9.30 -9.61 15.36
N GLU A 82 -8.43 -9.30 14.40
CA GLU A 82 -7.27 -8.43 14.60
C GLU A 82 -7.52 -7.01 14.07
N PRO A 83 -6.96 -5.95 14.70
CA PRO A 83 -7.04 -4.58 14.19
C PRO A 83 -6.41 -4.43 12.81
N LEU A 84 -6.94 -3.53 11.98
CA LEU A 84 -6.35 -3.28 10.66
C LEU A 84 -5.13 -2.36 10.66
N LEU A 85 -5.00 -1.40 11.58
CA LEU A 85 -3.89 -0.43 11.55
C LEU A 85 -2.57 -1.09 11.99
N LEU A 86 -1.51 -0.90 11.20
CA LEU A 86 -0.20 -1.55 11.41
C LEU A 86 0.38 -1.33 12.82
N HIS A 87 0.23 -0.13 13.38
CA HIS A 87 0.73 0.15 14.72
C HIS A 87 -0.03 -0.61 15.83
N LYS A 88 -1.29 -1.01 15.58
CA LYS A 88 -2.12 -1.77 16.53
C LYS A 88 -1.84 -3.26 16.51
N THR A 89 -1.26 -3.78 15.42
CA THR A 89 -0.87 -5.20 15.28
C THR A 89 0.60 -5.46 15.68
N LYS A 90 1.29 -4.43 16.18
CA LYS A 90 2.71 -4.48 16.55
C LYS A 90 3.61 -4.88 15.36
N GLY A 91 3.30 -4.42 14.15
CA GLY A 91 4.14 -4.66 12.97
C GLY A 91 4.06 -6.08 12.40
N ARG A 92 3.00 -6.85 12.72
CA ARG A 92 2.77 -8.19 12.14
C ARG A 92 2.16 -8.18 10.76
N ARG A 93 1.17 -7.29 10.55
CA ARG A 93 0.41 -7.06 9.31
C ARG A 93 -0.45 -5.81 9.50
N GLY A 94 -0.85 -5.11 8.46
CA GLY A 94 -1.77 -3.99 8.63
C GLY A 94 -1.78 -2.97 7.51
N LEU A 95 -2.70 -2.02 7.67
CA LEU A 95 -2.86 -0.83 6.87
C LEU A 95 -1.99 0.31 7.40
N ILE A 96 -1.47 1.06 6.46
CA ILE A 96 -0.88 2.38 6.67
C ILE A 96 -1.60 3.38 5.78
N ILE A 97 -1.67 4.63 6.25
CA ILE A 97 -2.11 5.77 5.45
C ILE A 97 -0.88 6.34 4.77
N THR A 98 -0.82 6.30 3.44
CA THR A 98 0.30 6.80 2.65
C THR A 98 0.11 8.25 2.22
N SER A 99 -1.14 8.71 2.14
CA SER A 99 -1.50 10.11 1.95
C SER A 99 -2.76 10.43 2.77
N PRO A 100 -2.81 11.58 3.47
CA PRO A 100 -4.02 12.03 4.18
C PRO A 100 -5.19 12.24 3.22
N PRO A 101 -6.44 12.30 3.73
CA PRO A 101 -7.59 12.58 2.89
C PRO A 101 -7.47 13.99 2.27
N ALA A 102 -7.56 14.06 0.96
CA ALA A 102 -7.55 15.29 0.19
C ALA A 102 -8.41 15.11 -1.07
N HIS A 103 -9.18 16.15 -1.40
CA HIS A 103 -10.05 16.16 -2.59
C HIS A 103 -10.99 14.94 -2.71
N GLY A 104 -11.51 14.45 -1.57
CA GLY A 104 -12.41 13.29 -1.52
C GLY A 104 -11.74 11.93 -1.71
N THR A 105 -10.41 11.87 -1.63
CA THR A 105 -9.63 10.63 -1.76
C THR A 105 -8.59 10.50 -0.65
N VAL A 106 -8.20 9.27 -0.33
CA VAL A 106 -7.11 8.94 0.59
C VAL A 106 -6.25 7.84 -0.03
N ALA A 107 -4.97 7.77 0.32
CA ALA A 107 -4.09 6.70 -0.11
C ALA A 107 -3.76 5.77 1.05
N LEU A 108 -3.90 4.46 0.83
CA LEU A 108 -3.62 3.42 1.81
C LEU A 108 -2.71 2.36 1.20
N ALA A 109 -1.91 1.71 2.03
CA ALA A 109 -1.25 0.46 1.67
C ALA A 109 -1.49 -0.61 2.75
N ALA A 110 -1.71 -1.85 2.32
CA ALA A 110 -1.76 -3.04 3.17
C ALA A 110 -0.46 -3.83 3.05
N LEU A 111 0.03 -4.31 4.18
CA LEU A 111 1.21 -5.16 4.28
C LEU A 111 0.85 -6.41 5.08
N GLY A 112 1.16 -7.60 4.58
CA GLY A 112 0.88 -8.84 5.29
C GLY A 112 1.44 -10.09 4.63
N GLU A 113 1.14 -11.24 5.22
CA GLU A 113 1.68 -12.55 4.87
C GLU A 113 1.03 -13.21 3.64
N SER A 114 -0.11 -12.70 3.18
CA SER A 114 -0.84 -13.27 2.04
C SER A 114 -1.47 -12.20 1.15
N GLU A 115 -1.63 -12.55 -0.13
CA GLU A 115 -2.35 -11.73 -1.12
C GLU A 115 -3.81 -11.52 -0.70
N GLU A 116 -4.46 -12.59 -0.22
CA GLU A 116 -5.84 -12.55 0.24
C GLU A 116 -6.03 -11.54 1.38
N TYR A 117 -5.11 -11.51 2.34
CA TYR A 117 -5.15 -10.56 3.45
C TYR A 117 -5.07 -9.12 2.93
N VAL A 118 -4.06 -8.79 2.11
CA VAL A 118 -3.84 -7.40 1.69
C VAL A 118 -4.98 -6.86 0.84
N GLU A 119 -5.56 -7.69 -0.03
CA GLU A 119 -6.71 -7.30 -0.85
C GLU A 119 -7.99 -7.17 0.00
N SER A 120 -8.22 -8.11 0.94
CA SER A 120 -9.38 -8.05 1.83
C SER A 120 -9.34 -6.86 2.79
N ALA A 121 -8.17 -6.57 3.38
CA ALA A 121 -7.96 -5.44 4.26
C ALA A 121 -8.22 -4.10 3.54
N LEU A 122 -7.71 -3.94 2.32
CA LEU A 122 -7.96 -2.76 1.49
C LEU A 122 -9.43 -2.65 1.08
N ALA A 123 -10.07 -3.74 0.69
CA ALA A 123 -11.48 -3.74 0.31
C ALA A 123 -12.39 -3.35 1.49
N LEU A 124 -12.11 -3.87 2.69
CA LEU A 124 -12.82 -3.53 3.91
C LEU A 124 -12.64 -2.04 4.27
N ALA A 125 -11.41 -1.55 4.23
CA ALA A 125 -11.12 -0.13 4.46
C ALA A 125 -11.80 0.79 3.44
N ALA A 126 -11.75 0.43 2.15
CA ALA A 126 -12.35 1.22 1.08
C ALA A 126 -13.88 1.35 1.25
N ARG A 127 -14.56 0.26 1.61
CA ARG A 127 -16.01 0.29 1.91
C ARG A 127 -16.30 1.18 3.10
N ALA A 128 -15.57 0.97 4.20
CA ALA A 128 -15.76 1.73 5.43
C ALA A 128 -15.54 3.24 5.25
N LEU A 129 -14.52 3.64 4.47
CA LEU A 129 -14.19 5.05 4.27
C LEU A 129 -15.17 5.78 3.33
N LYS A 130 -15.81 5.04 2.42
CA LYS A 130 -16.87 5.58 1.56
C LYS A 130 -18.16 5.87 2.33
N GLU A 131 -18.41 5.12 3.40
CA GLU A 131 -19.63 5.18 4.24
C GLU A 131 -19.42 5.96 5.55
N LEU A 132 -18.43 6.87 5.58
CA LEU A 132 -18.21 7.76 6.73
C LEU A 132 -19.45 8.67 6.89
N HIS A 133 -20.24 8.35 7.93
CA HIS A 133 -21.39 9.12 8.43
C HIS A 133 -21.11 9.50 9.88
#